data_AF-A0A947J9D0-F1
#
_entry.id   AF-A0A947J9D0-F1
#
_cell.length_a   1.000
_cell.length_b   1.000
_cell.length_c   1.000
_cell.angle_alpha   90.00
_cell.angle_beta   90.00
_cell.angle_gamma   90.00
#
_symmetry.space_group_name_H-M   'P 1'
#
loop_
_entity.id
_entity.type
_entity.pdbx_description
1 polymer ?
#
loop_
_entity_poly.entity_id
_entity_poly.type
_entity_poly.pdbx_seq_one_letter_code
_entity_poly.pdbx_strand_id
1 'polypeptide(L)'
;VRQVLNINPGTVLAGYLLHRLGVDIEFKISVFMGNDNPYAAMWTLLGAALFSRSDGSTSLIGFNWANSVDNATIEKGATVRAALGLEDNVRFEHHITETQRSIVVQPYDRTDELVELADHVANISAKHEGGVPEIDAARDHPSDILDYFMPKADVEAQGLMGAMLTNYLDKHDAVNRTATALTRKGLSFVAAGNLHR
;
A
#
# COMPACT_ATOMS: atom_id res chain seq x y z
N VAL A 1 12.18 -2.89 -16.85
CA VAL A 1 11.32 -2.69 -15.66
C VAL A 1 12.22 -2.37 -14.49
N ARG A 2 12.09 -1.21 -13.84
CA ARG A 2 12.95 -0.80 -12.71
C ARG A 2 12.38 -1.24 -11.36
N GLN A 3 11.06 -1.26 -11.24
CA GLN A 3 10.32 -1.60 -10.03
C GLN A 3 9.47 -2.84 -10.25
N VAL A 4 9.55 -3.81 -9.34
CA VAL A 4 8.71 -5.02 -9.37
C VAL A 4 7.90 -5.17 -8.08
N LEU A 5 6.71 -5.77 -8.16
CA LEU A 5 5.93 -6.13 -6.98
C LEU A 5 6.23 -7.59 -6.62
N ASN A 6 6.67 -7.83 -5.39
CA ASN A 6 6.98 -9.16 -4.89
C ASN A 6 5.90 -9.67 -3.94
N ILE A 7 5.61 -10.97 -4.06
CA ILE A 7 4.58 -11.68 -3.28
C ILE A 7 5.14 -12.87 -2.50
N ASN A 8 6.42 -13.21 -2.67
CA ASN A 8 7.03 -14.35 -2.00
C ASN A 8 8.47 -14.06 -1.52
N PRO A 9 8.93 -14.72 -0.44
CA PRO A 9 10.24 -14.47 0.14
C PRO A 9 11.43 -14.73 -0.79
N GLY A 10 11.33 -15.70 -1.71
CA GLY A 10 12.42 -16.03 -2.64
C GLY A 10 12.73 -14.89 -3.60
N THR A 11 11.69 -14.29 -4.18
CA THR A 11 11.83 -13.11 -5.06
C THR A 11 12.27 -11.86 -4.31
N VAL A 12 11.86 -11.69 -3.05
CA VAL A 12 12.34 -10.62 -2.16
C VAL A 12 13.84 -10.76 -1.91
N LEU A 13 14.31 -11.96 -1.53
CA LEU A 13 15.73 -12.23 -1.31
C LEU A 13 16.55 -12.01 -2.59
N ALA A 14 16.04 -12.46 -3.74
CA ALA A 14 16.69 -12.22 -5.03
C ALA A 14 16.81 -10.71 -5.31
N GLY A 15 15.76 -9.92 -5.06
CA GLY A 15 15.78 -8.47 -5.20
C GLY A 15 16.84 -7.79 -4.32
N TYR A 16 17.02 -8.27 -3.08
CA TYR A 16 18.08 -7.78 -2.20
C TYR A 16 19.49 -8.13 -2.71
N LEU A 17 19.72 -9.39 -3.09
CA LEU A 17 21.03 -9.85 -3.58
C LEU A 17 21.44 -9.16 -4.87
N LEU A 18 20.53 -9.05 -5.84
CA LEU A 18 20.78 -8.37 -7.12
C LEU A 18 21.16 -6.90 -6.90
N HIS A 19 20.45 -6.20 -6.02
CA HIS A 19 20.77 -4.82 -5.67
C HIS A 19 22.16 -4.70 -5.07
N ARG A 20 22.49 -5.56 -4.10
CA ARG A 20 23.81 -5.58 -3.47
C ARG A 20 24.95 -5.87 -4.46
N LEU A 21 24.68 -6.63 -5.52
CA LEU A 21 25.63 -6.93 -6.61
C LEU A 21 25.76 -5.81 -7.66
N GLY A 22 25.04 -4.70 -7.50
CA GLY A 22 25.14 -3.54 -8.40
C GLY A 22 24.11 -3.53 -9.53
N VAL A 23 23.11 -4.42 -9.52
CA VAL A 23 21.97 -4.33 -10.45
C VAL A 23 20.99 -3.30 -9.93
N ASP A 24 20.66 -2.30 -10.74
CA ASP A 24 19.69 -1.27 -10.36
C ASP A 24 18.26 -1.82 -10.45
N ILE A 25 17.82 -2.42 -9.34
CA ILE A 25 16.49 -2.98 -9.14
C ILE A 25 15.86 -2.42 -7.88
N GLU A 26 14.58 -2.09 -7.97
CA GLU A 26 13.75 -1.73 -6.85
C GLU A 26 12.56 -2.69 -6.80
N PHE A 27 12.00 -2.89 -5.63
CA PHE A 27 10.78 -3.65 -5.47
C PHE A 27 9.92 -3.13 -4.33
N LYS A 28 8.63 -3.46 -4.44
CA LYS A 28 7.66 -3.32 -3.38
C LYS A 28 7.21 -4.69 -2.92
N ILE A 29 6.80 -4.79 -1.68
CA ILE A 29 6.16 -5.98 -1.13
C ILE A 29 4.65 -5.79 -1.20
N SER A 30 3.95 -6.80 -1.68
CA SER A 30 2.48 -6.83 -1.73
C SER A 30 1.87 -7.17 -0.36
N VAL A 31 0.64 -6.70 -0.14
CA VAL A 31 -0.22 -7.12 0.98
C VAL A 31 -0.33 -8.65 1.09
N PHE A 32 -0.33 -9.36 -0.05
CA PHE A 32 -0.41 -10.82 -0.11
C PHE A 32 0.80 -11.55 0.48
N MET A 33 1.92 -10.86 0.73
CA MET A 33 3.05 -11.45 1.46
C MET A 33 2.74 -11.67 2.94
N GLY A 34 1.69 -11.02 3.48
CA GLY A 34 1.17 -11.32 4.81
C GLY A 34 2.04 -10.80 5.95
N ASN A 35 2.70 -9.65 5.78
CA ASN A 35 3.41 -9.01 6.89
C ASN A 35 2.40 -8.39 7.87
N ASP A 36 2.02 -9.16 8.89
CA ASP A 36 0.90 -8.88 9.79
C ASP A 36 1.31 -8.53 11.23
N ASN A 37 2.61 -8.54 11.54
CA ASN A 37 3.11 -8.28 12.87
C ASN A 37 4.51 -7.64 12.86
N PRO A 38 4.96 -7.05 13.99
CA PRO A 38 6.26 -6.35 14.04
C PRO A 38 7.47 -7.25 13.79
N TYR A 39 7.41 -8.54 14.11
CA TYR A 39 8.52 -9.47 13.87
C TYR A 39 8.66 -9.82 12.38
N ALA A 40 7.55 -9.99 11.68
CA ALA A 40 7.54 -10.16 10.22
C ALA A 40 8.12 -8.93 9.51
N ALA A 41 7.72 -7.74 9.95
CA ALA A 41 8.30 -6.48 9.46
C ALA A 41 9.79 -6.38 9.78
N MET A 42 10.20 -6.69 11.01
CA MET A 42 11.61 -6.70 11.41
C MET A 42 12.44 -7.62 10.53
N TRP A 43 11.99 -8.85 10.27
CA TRP A 43 12.71 -9.78 9.40
C TRP A 43 12.92 -9.22 7.99
N THR A 44 11.86 -8.65 7.42
CA THR A 44 11.89 -8.06 6.09
C THR A 44 12.81 -6.83 6.02
N LEU A 45 12.74 -5.95 7.01
CA LEU A 45 13.57 -4.73 7.10
C LEU A 45 15.04 -5.04 7.39
N LEU A 46 15.33 -6.06 8.20
CA LEU A 46 16.69 -6.54 8.42
C LEU A 46 17.34 -7.00 7.11
N GLY A 47 16.58 -7.69 6.25
CA GLY A 47 17.04 -8.02 4.90
C GLY A 47 17.39 -6.78 4.08
N ALA A 48 16.51 -5.77 4.09
CA ALA A 48 16.74 -4.52 3.39
C ALA A 48 18.03 -3.81 3.86
N ALA A 49 18.25 -3.75 5.18
CA ALA A 49 19.45 -3.15 5.78
C ALA A 49 20.72 -3.96 5.47
N LEU A 50 20.69 -5.28 5.67
CA LEU A 50 21.86 -6.16 5.46
C LEU A 50 22.38 -6.11 4.02
N PHE A 51 21.46 -5.98 3.05
CA PHE A 51 21.79 -5.95 1.63
C PHE A 51 21.74 -4.54 1.02
N SER A 52 21.69 -3.49 1.85
CA SER A 52 21.86 -2.11 1.37
C SER A 52 23.22 -1.91 0.72
N ARG A 53 23.34 -0.98 -0.22
CA ARG A 53 24.62 -0.59 -0.83
C ARG A 53 25.41 0.35 0.09
N SER A 54 26.65 0.67 -0.28
CA SER A 54 27.52 1.58 0.48
C SER A 54 27.01 3.01 0.56
N ASP A 55 26.09 3.40 -0.33
CA ASP A 55 25.40 4.69 -0.31
C ASP A 55 24.14 4.69 0.59
N GLY A 56 23.87 3.57 1.29
CA GLY A 56 22.69 3.40 2.15
C GLY A 56 21.41 3.01 1.39
N SER A 57 21.43 2.94 0.05
CA SER A 57 20.25 2.56 -0.72
C SER A 57 19.93 1.06 -0.58
N THR A 58 18.65 0.74 -0.55
CA THR A 58 18.13 -0.64 -0.59
C THR A 58 17.15 -0.81 -1.74
N SER A 59 16.95 -2.04 -2.20
CA SER A 59 15.97 -2.33 -3.25
C SER A 59 14.53 -2.36 -2.74
N LEU A 60 14.28 -2.51 -1.44
CA LEU A 60 12.93 -2.38 -0.90
C LEU A 60 12.55 -0.89 -0.82
N ILE A 61 11.62 -0.45 -1.67
CA ILE A 61 11.15 0.95 -1.71
C ILE A 61 9.71 1.13 -1.20
N GLY A 62 8.99 0.04 -0.97
CA GLY A 62 7.61 0.07 -0.50
C GLY A 62 7.24 -1.23 0.21
N PHE A 63 6.70 -1.09 1.41
CA PHE A 63 6.32 -2.19 2.28
C PHE A 63 4.82 -2.10 2.51
N ASN A 64 4.03 -2.98 1.89
CA ASN A 64 2.62 -3.09 2.22
C ASN A 64 2.45 -3.95 3.46
N TRP A 65 1.75 -3.39 4.45
CA TRP A 65 1.27 -4.15 5.59
C TRP A 65 0.13 -5.07 5.16
N ALA A 66 -0.03 -6.20 5.85
CA ALA A 66 -1.24 -7.01 5.75
C ALA A 66 -2.44 -6.23 6.29
N ASN A 67 -3.63 -6.53 5.78
CA ASN A 67 -4.86 -5.82 6.17
C ASN A 67 -5.29 -6.07 7.63
N SER A 68 -4.72 -7.08 8.29
CA SER A 68 -4.95 -7.43 9.69
C SER A 68 -4.14 -6.61 10.71
N VAL A 69 -3.20 -5.76 10.27
CA VAL A 69 -2.41 -4.94 11.21
C VAL A 69 -3.28 -3.88 11.87
N ASP A 70 -2.83 -3.33 12.99
CA ASP A 70 -3.36 -2.16 13.68
C ASP A 70 -2.29 -1.05 13.80
N ASN A 71 -2.67 0.11 14.35
CA ASN A 71 -1.75 1.23 14.58
C ASN A 71 -0.54 0.82 15.43
N ALA A 72 -0.76 0.08 16.51
CA ALA A 72 0.32 -0.36 17.40
C ALA A 72 1.36 -1.25 16.67
N THR A 73 0.92 -2.06 15.71
CA THR A 73 1.81 -2.87 14.86
C THR A 73 2.65 -2.00 13.94
N ILE A 74 2.04 -1.00 13.31
CA ILE A 74 2.71 -0.07 12.41
C ILE A 74 3.75 0.77 13.17
N GLU A 75 3.40 1.31 14.35
CA GLU A 75 4.32 2.07 15.22
C GLU A 75 5.55 1.27 15.65
N LYS A 76 5.34 0.01 16.08
CA LYS A 76 6.44 -0.90 16.41
C LYS A 76 7.31 -1.18 15.19
N GLY A 77 6.70 -1.39 14.03
CA GLY A 77 7.41 -1.51 12.76
C GLY A 77 8.21 -0.26 12.40
N ALA A 78 7.67 0.92 12.66
CA ALA A 78 8.31 2.21 12.39
C ALA A 78 9.53 2.40 13.28
N THR A 79 9.44 1.99 14.55
CA THR A 79 10.57 1.96 15.49
C THR A 79 11.71 1.09 14.96
N VAL A 80 11.39 -0.10 14.44
CA VAL A 80 12.39 -0.99 13.84
C VAL A 80 12.99 -0.38 12.57
N ARG A 81 12.17 0.20 11.69
CA ARG A 81 12.64 0.86 10.46
C ARG A 81 13.58 2.03 10.77
N ALA A 82 13.26 2.84 11.78
CA ALA A 82 14.10 3.94 12.26
C ALA A 82 15.43 3.43 12.82
N ALA A 83 15.41 2.40 13.67
CA ALA A 83 16.62 1.80 14.23
C ALA A 83 17.56 1.21 13.15
N LEU A 84 17.03 0.85 11.98
CA LEU A 84 17.79 0.35 10.83
C LEU A 84 18.20 1.45 9.84
N GLY A 85 17.82 2.72 10.07
CA GLY A 85 18.14 3.84 9.17
C GLY A 85 17.42 3.77 7.82
N LEU A 86 16.23 3.17 7.76
CA LEU A 86 15.50 2.89 6.51
C LEU A 86 14.31 3.83 6.26
N GLU A 87 14.14 4.89 7.05
CA GLU A 87 12.96 5.77 6.99
C GLU A 87 12.83 6.49 5.64
N ASP A 88 13.95 6.91 5.06
CA ASP A 88 13.96 7.59 3.76
C ASP A 88 13.83 6.62 2.58
N ASN A 89 14.17 5.34 2.78
CA ASN A 89 14.18 4.34 1.71
C ASN A 89 12.89 3.54 1.63
N VAL A 90 12.39 3.06 2.77
CA VAL A 90 11.27 2.12 2.85
C VAL A 90 9.99 2.84 3.26
N ARG A 91 9.13 3.12 2.28
CA ARG A 91 7.80 3.65 2.55
C ARG A 91 6.89 2.57 3.12
N PHE A 92 6.24 2.86 4.25
CA PHE A 92 5.12 2.05 4.71
C PHE A 92 3.89 2.38 3.89
N GLU A 93 3.31 1.38 3.25
CA GLU A 93 2.10 1.48 2.44
C GLU A 93 0.94 0.87 3.25
N HIS A 94 -0.01 1.72 3.66
CA HIS A 94 -1.11 1.38 4.55
C HIS A 94 -2.45 1.46 3.81
N HIS A 95 -3.17 0.34 3.72
CA HIS A 95 -4.49 0.27 3.10
C HIS A 95 -5.54 0.94 4.00
N ILE A 96 -6.14 2.00 3.48
CA ILE A 96 -7.13 2.83 4.16
C ILE A 96 -8.55 2.37 3.83
N THR A 97 -8.80 2.12 2.55
CA THR A 97 -10.03 1.50 2.06
C THR A 97 -9.69 0.38 1.10
N GLU A 98 -10.52 -0.66 1.11
CA GLU A 98 -10.38 -1.85 0.27
C GLU A 98 -11.64 -2.07 -0.57
N THR A 99 -11.56 -2.96 -1.56
CA THR A 99 -12.73 -3.37 -2.31
C THR A 99 -13.77 -4.03 -1.40
N GLN A 100 -15.02 -4.16 -1.87
CA GLN A 100 -16.06 -4.85 -1.11
C GLN A 100 -15.82 -6.36 -1.04
N ARG A 101 -15.20 -6.95 -2.07
CA ARG A 101 -15.05 -8.40 -2.20
C ARG A 101 -13.63 -8.86 -2.54
N SER A 102 -13.34 -10.07 -2.08
CA SER A 102 -12.20 -10.91 -2.47
C SER A 102 -10.80 -10.53 -1.96
N ILE A 103 -10.69 -9.65 -0.97
CA ILE A 103 -9.49 -9.49 -0.13
C ILE A 103 -9.85 -9.82 1.33
N VAL A 104 -8.85 -10.27 2.11
CA VAL A 104 -9.04 -10.74 3.50
C VAL A 104 -9.07 -9.55 4.47
N VAL A 105 -10.02 -9.58 5.42
CA VAL A 105 -10.35 -8.48 6.36
C VAL A 105 -10.83 -7.24 5.62
N GLN A 106 -12.06 -7.27 5.07
CA GLN A 106 -12.65 -6.12 4.40
C GLN A 106 -14.18 -6.24 4.34
N PRO A 107 -14.90 -5.17 4.00
CA PRO A 107 -14.44 -3.79 3.78
C PRO A 107 -14.08 -3.09 5.10
N TYR A 108 -13.32 -1.99 5.02
CA TYR A 108 -13.05 -1.09 6.16
C TYR A 108 -12.78 0.34 5.68
N ASP A 109 -12.87 1.29 6.61
CA ASP A 109 -12.35 2.65 6.46
C ASP A 109 -11.43 2.96 7.64
N ARG A 110 -10.12 3.02 7.36
CA ARG A 110 -9.05 3.26 8.34
C ARG A 110 -8.51 4.68 8.24
N THR A 111 -9.32 5.63 7.77
CA THR A 111 -8.91 7.04 7.64
C THR A 111 -8.48 7.63 8.98
N ASP A 112 -9.23 7.35 10.05
CA ASP A 112 -8.91 7.86 11.40
C ASP A 112 -7.61 7.25 11.93
N GLU A 113 -7.38 5.96 11.67
CA GLU A 113 -6.14 5.28 12.02
C GLU A 113 -4.91 5.92 11.36
N LEU A 114 -5.00 6.23 10.06
CA LEU A 114 -3.93 6.96 9.37
C LEU A 114 -3.71 8.36 9.94
N VAL A 115 -4.78 9.06 10.31
CA VAL A 115 -4.69 10.41 10.89
C VAL A 115 -3.93 10.39 12.22
N GLU A 116 -4.15 9.35 13.04
CA GLU A 116 -3.34 9.10 14.25
C GLU A 116 -1.89 8.76 13.89
N LEU A 117 -1.68 8.03 12.79
CA LEU A 117 -0.42 7.70 12.11
C LEU A 117 0.51 8.88 11.82
N ALA A 118 -0.07 9.84 11.10
CA ALA A 118 0.68 10.61 10.12
C ALA A 118 1.54 11.74 10.69
N ASP A 119 1.41 12.08 11.99
CA ASP A 119 2.25 13.10 12.64
C ASP A 119 3.58 12.55 13.18
N HIS A 120 3.69 11.24 13.41
CA HIS A 120 4.87 10.64 14.05
C HIS A 120 5.42 9.39 13.33
N VAL A 121 4.67 8.76 12.42
CA VAL A 121 5.20 7.72 11.54
C VAL A 121 5.69 8.33 10.23
N ALA A 122 7.00 8.53 10.11
CA ALA A 122 7.62 9.09 8.91
C ALA A 122 7.35 8.22 7.65
N ASN A 123 7.38 8.81 6.46
CA ASN A 123 7.29 8.08 5.17
C ASN A 123 6.22 6.97 5.16
N ILE A 124 5.00 7.33 5.56
CA ILE A 124 3.80 6.50 5.46
C ILE A 124 2.96 6.99 4.28
N SER A 125 2.30 6.07 3.58
CA SER A 125 1.36 6.38 2.50
C SER A 125 0.02 5.71 2.72
N ALA A 126 -1.02 6.45 2.35
CA ALA A 126 -2.38 5.94 2.23
C ALA A 126 -2.56 5.20 0.91
N LYS A 127 -3.12 4.00 0.95
CA LYS A 127 -3.53 3.21 -0.19
C LYS A 127 -5.04 3.04 -0.17
N HIS A 128 -5.67 3.16 -1.33
CA HIS A 128 -7.10 2.99 -1.50
C HIS A 128 -7.30 2.06 -2.67
N GLU A 129 -7.93 0.91 -2.41
CA GLU A 129 -8.27 -0.07 -3.45
C GLU A 129 -9.78 -0.09 -3.73
N GLY A 130 -10.61 0.42 -2.81
CA GLY A 130 -12.06 0.61 -2.99
C GLY A 130 -12.58 1.93 -2.43
N GLY A 131 -13.89 2.13 -2.51
CA GLY A 131 -14.58 3.34 -2.03
C GLY A 131 -14.84 3.33 -0.52
N VAL A 132 -15.62 4.32 -0.05
CA VAL A 132 -16.16 4.30 1.33
C VAL A 132 -17.07 3.07 1.48
N PRO A 133 -16.90 2.23 2.53
CA PRO A 133 -17.59 0.95 2.63
C PRO A 133 -19.10 0.99 2.43
N GLU A 134 -19.79 1.95 3.05
CA GLU A 134 -21.25 2.05 2.98
C GLU A 134 -21.74 2.51 1.60
N ILE A 135 -20.95 3.33 0.90
CA ILE A 135 -21.28 3.83 -0.43
C ILE A 135 -21.06 2.74 -1.47
N ASP A 136 -19.89 2.09 -1.43
CA ASP A 136 -19.50 1.06 -2.38
C ASP A 136 -20.38 -0.19 -2.23
N ALA A 137 -20.74 -0.59 -0.99
CA ALA A 137 -21.67 -1.69 -0.74
C ALA A 137 -23.08 -1.45 -1.30
N ALA A 138 -23.49 -0.19 -1.45
CA ALA A 138 -24.81 0.18 -1.97
C ALA A 138 -24.84 0.29 -3.50
N ARG A 139 -23.72 0.06 -4.20
CA ARG A 139 -23.68 0.04 -5.66
C ARG A 139 -24.37 -1.22 -6.19
N ASP A 140 -24.99 -1.10 -7.36
CA ASP A 140 -25.54 -2.26 -8.08
C ASP A 140 -24.46 -3.31 -8.38
N HIS A 141 -23.23 -2.83 -8.64
CA HIS A 141 -22.01 -3.63 -8.72
C HIS A 141 -21.01 -3.13 -7.66
N PRO A 142 -21.03 -3.71 -6.45
CA PRO A 142 -20.02 -3.43 -5.43
C PRO A 142 -18.64 -3.85 -5.93
N SER A 143 -17.60 -3.10 -5.55
CA SER A 143 -16.24 -3.35 -6.04
C SER A 143 -15.71 -4.74 -5.65
N ASP A 144 -15.06 -5.41 -6.59
CA ASP A 144 -14.35 -6.66 -6.35
C ASP A 144 -12.92 -6.52 -6.87
N ILE A 145 -11.91 -6.90 -6.07
CA ILE A 145 -10.52 -6.83 -6.55
C ILE A 145 -10.31 -7.78 -7.74
N LEU A 146 -11.14 -8.83 -7.85
CA LEU A 146 -11.05 -9.79 -8.93
C LEU A 146 -11.48 -9.20 -10.28
N ASP A 147 -12.22 -8.09 -10.28
CA ASP A 147 -12.59 -7.38 -11.51
C ASP A 147 -11.35 -6.89 -12.28
N TYR A 148 -10.23 -6.63 -11.60
CA TYR A 148 -8.97 -6.21 -12.24
C TYR A 148 -8.36 -7.31 -13.11
N PHE A 149 -8.74 -8.58 -12.89
CA PHE A 149 -8.28 -9.71 -13.70
C PHE A 149 -9.26 -10.08 -14.80
N MET A 150 -10.43 -9.42 -14.86
CA MET A 150 -11.41 -9.67 -15.90
C MET A 150 -10.89 -9.18 -17.26
N PRO A 151 -10.95 -10.01 -18.33
CA PRO A 151 -10.63 -9.55 -19.67
C PRO A 151 -11.55 -8.39 -20.09
N LYS A 152 -10.98 -7.36 -20.72
CA LYS A 152 -11.75 -6.20 -21.18
C LYS A 152 -12.96 -6.59 -22.05
N ALA A 153 -12.81 -7.58 -22.93
CA ALA A 153 -13.90 -8.04 -23.80
C ALA A 153 -15.09 -8.56 -22.98
N ASP A 154 -14.84 -9.21 -21.84
CA ASP A 154 -15.88 -9.73 -20.95
C ASP A 154 -16.54 -8.59 -20.18
N VAL A 155 -15.77 -7.59 -19.74
CA VAL A 155 -16.30 -6.36 -19.11
C VAL A 155 -17.25 -5.64 -20.07
N GLU A 156 -16.87 -5.49 -21.34
CA GLU A 156 -17.69 -4.84 -22.37
C GLU A 156 -18.94 -5.66 -22.72
N ALA A 157 -18.79 -6.99 -22.89
CA ALA A 157 -19.90 -7.89 -23.20
C ALA A 157 -20.96 -7.95 -22.08
N GLN A 158 -20.52 -7.81 -20.82
CA GLN A 158 -21.40 -7.77 -19.65
C GLN A 158 -21.94 -6.36 -19.34
N GLY A 159 -21.52 -5.33 -20.08
CA GLY A 159 -21.96 -3.95 -19.85
C GLY A 159 -21.41 -3.32 -18.56
N LEU A 160 -20.32 -3.85 -18.00
CA LEU A 160 -19.79 -3.46 -16.68
C LEU A 160 -18.95 -2.17 -16.69
N MET A 161 -18.61 -1.63 -17.87
CA MET A 161 -17.74 -0.44 -17.99
C MET A 161 -18.23 0.75 -17.16
N GLY A 162 -19.54 1.03 -17.16
CA GLY A 162 -20.10 2.13 -16.36
C GLY A 162 -20.06 1.87 -14.86
N ALA A 163 -20.25 0.62 -14.46
CA ALA A 163 -20.22 0.22 -13.06
C ALA A 163 -18.79 0.28 -12.49
N MET A 164 -17.82 -0.28 -13.22
CA MET A 164 -16.40 -0.22 -12.85
C MET A 164 -15.84 1.21 -12.84
N LEU A 165 -16.31 2.08 -13.76
CA LEU A 165 -16.00 3.52 -13.69
C LEU A 165 -16.54 4.15 -12.40
N THR A 166 -17.75 3.78 -11.98
CA THR A 166 -18.32 4.26 -10.72
C THR A 166 -17.49 3.79 -9.53
N ASN A 167 -17.07 2.52 -9.47
CA ASN A 167 -16.19 2.04 -8.40
C ASN A 167 -14.84 2.79 -8.38
N TYR A 168 -14.28 3.10 -9.56
CA TYR A 168 -13.06 3.92 -9.66
C TYR A 168 -13.25 5.34 -9.09
N LEU A 169 -14.39 5.97 -9.39
CA LEU A 169 -14.71 7.30 -8.88
C LEU A 169 -14.94 7.29 -7.36
N ASP A 170 -15.58 6.25 -6.82
CA ASP A 170 -15.75 6.08 -5.36
C ASP A 170 -14.41 5.91 -4.64
N LYS A 171 -13.49 5.15 -5.24
CA LYS A 171 -12.11 5.05 -4.75
C LYS A 171 -11.40 6.39 -4.76
N HIS A 172 -11.61 7.21 -5.79
CA HIS A 172 -11.04 8.55 -5.87
C HIS A 172 -11.66 9.50 -4.82
N ASP A 173 -12.96 9.38 -4.54
CA ASP A 173 -13.62 10.10 -3.45
C ASP A 173 -13.02 9.73 -2.09
N ALA A 174 -12.77 8.44 -1.84
CA ALA A 174 -12.11 7.97 -0.62
C ALA A 174 -10.69 8.58 -0.45
N VAL A 175 -9.91 8.67 -1.53
CA VAL A 175 -8.61 9.38 -1.52
C VAL A 175 -8.78 10.84 -1.08
N ASN A 176 -9.76 11.55 -1.65
CA ASN A 176 -10.03 12.96 -1.32
C ASN A 176 -10.56 13.16 0.11
N ARG A 177 -11.35 12.21 0.62
CA ARG A 177 -11.79 12.16 2.02
C ARG A 177 -10.60 12.05 2.97
N THR A 178 -9.66 11.15 2.69
CA THR A 178 -8.43 11.01 3.48
C THR A 178 -7.57 12.28 3.43
N ALA A 179 -7.38 12.88 2.24
CA ALA A 179 -6.68 14.15 2.09
C ALA A 179 -7.33 15.28 2.91
N THR A 180 -8.66 15.35 2.93
CA THR A 180 -9.42 16.31 3.74
C THR A 180 -9.23 16.07 5.23
N ALA A 181 -9.27 14.81 5.68
CA ALA A 181 -9.08 14.45 7.09
C ALA A 181 -7.70 14.86 7.59
N LEU A 182 -6.64 14.56 6.83
CA LEU A 182 -5.28 15.01 7.11
C LEU A 182 -5.18 16.54 7.16
N THR A 183 -5.72 17.24 6.16
CA THR A 183 -5.70 18.71 6.09
C THR A 183 -6.37 19.35 7.30
N ARG A 184 -7.53 18.83 7.73
CA ARG A 184 -8.27 19.33 8.91
C ARG A 184 -7.48 19.19 10.20
N LYS A 185 -6.52 18.27 10.27
CA LYS A 185 -5.62 18.07 11.40
C LYS A 185 -4.30 18.85 11.26
N GLY A 186 -4.16 19.65 10.22
CA GLY A 186 -2.94 20.41 9.95
C GLY A 186 -1.78 19.56 9.42
N LEU A 187 -2.07 18.34 8.95
CA LEU A 187 -1.07 17.42 8.41
C LEU A 187 -0.88 17.65 6.92
N SER A 188 0.37 17.80 6.50
CA SER A 188 0.75 17.91 5.08
C SER A 188 0.99 16.54 4.46
N PHE A 189 0.70 16.38 3.18
CA PHE A 189 0.95 15.15 2.42
C PHE A 189 1.36 15.48 0.98
N VAL A 190 2.02 14.52 0.33
CA VAL A 190 2.39 14.62 -1.08
C VAL A 190 1.31 13.97 -1.94
N ALA A 191 0.64 14.76 -2.77
CA ALA A 191 -0.31 14.26 -3.76
C ALA A 191 0.41 13.78 -5.05
N ALA A 192 -0.24 12.92 -5.82
CA ALA A 192 0.28 12.42 -7.09
C ALA A 192 0.35 13.54 -8.15
N GLY A 193 1.56 14.08 -8.40
CA GLY A 193 1.75 15.28 -9.24
C GLY A 193 1.52 15.13 -10.75
N ASN A 194 1.28 13.92 -11.26
CA ASN A 194 1.04 13.66 -12.68
C ASN A 194 -0.42 13.31 -13.01
N LEU A 195 -1.31 13.23 -12.01
CA LEU A 195 -2.71 12.83 -12.23
C LEU A 195 -3.57 13.91 -12.92
N HIS A 196 -3.10 15.15 -12.94
CA HIS A 196 -3.84 16.32 -13.46
C HIS A 196 -3.06 17.11 -14.51
N ARG A 197 -2.11 16.48 -15.20
CA ARG A 197 -1.38 17.08 -16.33
C ARG A 197 -2.07 16.83 -17.64
#